data_AF-A0A6P6UH63-F1
#
_entry.id   AF-A0A6P6UH63-F1
#
_cell.length_a   1.000
_cell.length_b   1.000
_cell.length_c   1.000
_cell.angle_alpha   90.00
_cell.angle_beta   90.00
_cell.angle_gamma   90.00
#
_symmetry.space_group_name_H-M   'P 1'
#
loop_
_entity.id
_entity.type
_entity.pdbx_description
1 polymer ?
#
loop_
_entity_poly.entity_id
_entity_poly.type
_entity_poly.pdbx_seq_one_letter_code
_entity_poly.pdbx_strand_id
1 'polypeptide(L)'
;MVINYSASEVYKLKENRERGNGVITYGSVIKLMHERTKFRLHSHDVPYGSGSGQQSVTGFPNVDDSNNYWIVRPVPDTNAQQGDTIKGGTIIRLQHMRTRKWLHSHLLNVSLTMMPIGF
;
A
#
# COMPACT_ATOMS: atom_id res chain seq x y z
N MET A 1 6.84 -3.87 -7.43
CA MET A 1 6.29 -2.51 -7.40
C MET A 1 7.25 -1.60 -6.64
N VAL A 2 7.92 -0.69 -7.35
CA VAL A 2 8.66 0.42 -6.74
C VAL A 2 7.65 1.54 -6.58
N ILE A 3 7.28 1.90 -5.35
CA ILE A 3 6.47 3.09 -5.12
C ILE A 3 7.46 4.23 -4.89
N ASN A 4 7.62 5.07 -5.91
CA ASN A 4 8.25 6.35 -5.75
C ASN A 4 7.35 7.18 -4.85
N TYR A 5 7.78 7.40 -3.62
CA TYR A 5 7.08 8.34 -2.76
C TYR A 5 7.55 9.74 -3.13
N SER A 6 6.66 10.53 -3.71
CA SER A 6 6.78 11.97 -3.63
C SER A 6 6.23 12.39 -2.27
N ALA A 7 7.08 12.98 -1.44
CA ALA A 7 6.67 13.53 -0.15
C ALA A 7 5.56 14.59 -0.31
N SER A 8 5.36 15.16 -1.50
CA SER A 8 4.33 16.17 -1.74
C SER A 8 2.94 15.60 -2.07
N GLU A 9 2.83 14.39 -2.63
CA GLU A 9 1.54 13.91 -3.18
C GLU A 9 0.77 12.98 -2.23
N VAL A 10 1.46 12.26 -1.34
CA VAL A 10 0.83 11.37 -0.35
C VAL A 10 0.44 12.13 0.94
N TYR A 11 1.00 13.32 1.15
CA TYR A 11 0.76 14.18 2.31
C TYR A 11 -0.37 15.20 2.13
N LYS A 12 -1.45 14.83 1.43
CA LYS A 12 -2.78 15.22 1.92
C LYS A 12 -3.24 14.25 3.02
N LEU A 13 -2.34 13.95 3.96
CA LEU A 13 -2.73 13.59 5.31
C LEU A 13 -3.54 14.79 5.80
N LYS A 14 -4.81 14.56 6.14
CA LYS A 14 -5.69 15.61 6.66
C LYS A 14 -4.91 16.45 7.65
N GLU A 15 -4.84 17.73 7.34
CA GLU A 15 -4.54 18.84 8.21
C GLU A 15 -5.38 18.70 9.49
N ASN A 16 -4.87 17.95 10.47
CA ASN A 16 -5.20 18.12 11.87
C ASN A 16 -4.07 19.01 12.38
N ARG A 17 -4.37 20.31 12.50
CA ARG A 17 -3.46 21.42 12.82
C ARG A 17 -2.68 21.31 14.14
N GLU A 18 -2.59 20.14 14.77
CA GLU A 18 -1.98 19.99 16.10
C GLU A 18 -0.99 18.83 16.26
N ARG A 19 -0.58 18.12 15.20
CA ARG A 19 0.57 17.20 15.28
C ARG A 19 1.51 17.49 14.13
N GLY A 20 2.67 18.08 14.46
CA GLY A 20 3.64 18.65 13.53
C GLY A 20 4.01 17.73 12.38
N ASN A 21 4.46 18.32 11.26
CA ASN A 21 4.94 17.65 10.05
C ASN A 21 5.59 16.29 10.35
N GLY A 22 4.79 15.22 10.29
CA GLY A 22 5.17 13.93 10.81
C GLY A 22 6.25 13.32 9.94
N VAL A 23 7.45 13.18 10.49
CA VAL A 23 8.56 12.50 9.80
C VAL A 23 8.20 11.03 9.63
N ILE A 24 8.14 10.55 8.39
CA ILE A 24 8.02 9.11 8.10
C ILE A 24 9.39 8.45 8.26
N THR A 25 9.39 7.36 9.01
CA THR A 25 10.56 6.51 9.25
C THR A 25 10.29 5.07 8.83
N TYR A 26 11.33 4.27 8.65
CA TYR A 26 11.12 2.82 8.53
C TYR A 26 10.48 2.26 9.81
N GLY A 27 9.46 1.42 9.64
CA GLY A 27 8.61 0.94 10.73
C GLY A 27 7.38 1.79 10.98
N SER A 28 7.27 2.98 10.38
CA SER A 28 6.03 3.77 10.42
C SER A 28 4.84 2.98 9.86
N VAL A 29 3.70 3.07 10.54
CA VAL A 29 2.43 2.48 10.11
C VAL A 29 1.59 3.58 9.47
N ILE A 30 1.22 3.38 8.21
CA ILE A 30 0.56 4.39 7.38
C ILE A 30 -0.74 3.87 6.76
N LYS A 31 -1.62 4.79 6.36
CA LYS A 31 -2.76 4.55 5.46
C LYS A 31 -2.53 5.35 4.19
N LEU A 32 -2.57 4.70 3.03
CA LEU A 32 -2.48 5.37 1.74
C LEU A 32 -3.88 5.70 1.25
N MET A 33 -4.18 6.98 1.03
CA MET A 33 -5.49 7.44 0.56
C MET A 33 -5.37 7.95 -0.87
N HIS A 34 -6.21 7.42 -1.77
CA HIS A 34 -6.34 7.95 -3.11
C HIS A 34 -6.98 9.34 -3.06
N GLU A 35 -6.33 10.33 -3.65
CA GLU A 35 -6.69 11.74 -3.46
C GLU A 35 -8.11 12.06 -3.93
N ARG A 36 -8.55 11.53 -5.07
CA ARG A 36 -9.86 11.87 -5.65
C ARG A 36 -11.02 11.14 -4.98
N THR A 37 -10.92 9.83 -4.82
CA THR A 37 -12.03 9.00 -4.27
C THR A 37 -12.03 8.93 -2.75
N LYS A 38 -10.92 9.30 -2.10
CA LYS A 38 -10.69 9.17 -0.65
C LYS A 38 -10.69 7.73 -0.13
N PHE A 39 -10.64 6.76 -1.03
CA PHE A 39 -10.52 5.34 -0.68
C PHE A 39 -9.11 5.03 -0.24
N ARG A 40 -8.95 4.07 0.66
CA ARG A 40 -7.66 3.66 1.20
C ARG A 40 -7.19 2.37 0.57
N LEU A 41 -5.88 2.25 0.38
CA LEU A 41 -5.27 0.99 -0.03
C LEU A 41 -5.55 -0.06 1.05
N HIS A 42 -6.19 -1.14 0.65
CA HIS A 42 -6.78 -2.13 1.52
C HIS A 42 -6.41 -3.54 1.07
N SER A 43 -6.21 -4.46 2.02
CA SER A 43 -6.00 -5.87 1.70
C SER A 43 -6.56 -6.78 2.79
N HIS A 44 -6.88 -8.02 2.43
CA HIS A 44 -7.41 -9.02 3.34
C HIS A 44 -7.05 -10.42 2.85
N ASP A 45 -7.29 -11.43 3.66
CA ASP A 45 -6.91 -12.82 3.37
C ASP A 45 -7.85 -13.52 2.39
N VAL A 46 -8.16 -12.82 1.29
CA VAL A 46 -8.92 -13.35 0.16
C VAL A 46 -8.09 -13.10 -1.11
N PRO A 47 -7.65 -14.17 -1.79
CA PRO A 47 -6.94 -14.05 -3.06
C PRO A 47 -7.91 -13.67 -4.20
N TYR A 48 -7.37 -13.19 -5.31
CA TYR A 48 -8.16 -13.11 -6.55
C TYR A 48 -8.52 -14.51 -7.04
N GLY A 49 -9.79 -14.74 -7.39
CA GLY A 49 -10.29 -16.04 -7.87
C GLY A 49 -9.83 -16.42 -9.29
N SER A 50 -9.14 -15.53 -9.99
CA SER A 50 -8.58 -15.75 -11.32
C SER A 50 -7.28 -14.94 -11.50
N GLY A 51 -6.54 -15.17 -12.59
CA GLY A 51 -5.25 -14.52 -12.82
C GLY A 51 -4.15 -15.09 -11.92
N SER A 52 -3.48 -14.24 -11.13
CA SER A 52 -2.33 -14.65 -10.31
C SER A 52 -2.65 -15.57 -9.14
N GLY A 53 -3.91 -15.61 -8.68
CA GLY A 53 -4.28 -16.26 -7.42
C GLY A 53 -3.64 -15.62 -6.18
N GLN A 54 -2.95 -14.49 -6.32
CA GLN A 54 -2.30 -13.80 -5.20
C GLN A 54 -3.33 -12.97 -4.40
N GLN A 55 -2.92 -12.58 -3.18
CA GLN A 55 -3.74 -11.76 -2.28
C GLN A 55 -4.25 -10.50 -2.99
N SER A 56 -5.54 -10.23 -2.81
CA SER A 56 -6.17 -9.03 -3.37
C SER A 56 -5.73 -7.75 -2.67
N VAL A 57 -5.62 -6.69 -3.45
CA VAL A 57 -5.36 -5.33 -2.98
C VAL A 57 -6.36 -4.41 -3.67
N THR A 58 -7.13 -3.65 -2.90
CA THR A 58 -8.28 -2.87 -3.37
C THR A 58 -8.29 -1.47 -2.75
N GLY A 59 -9.20 -0.61 -3.21
CA GLY A 59 -9.55 0.63 -2.52
C GLY A 59 -10.78 0.43 -1.62
N PHE A 60 -10.71 0.86 -0.37
CA PHE A 60 -11.82 0.71 0.60
C PHE A 60 -12.23 2.06 1.22
N PRO A 61 -13.55 2.36 1.33
CA PRO A 61 -14.01 3.67 1.80
C PRO A 61 -13.96 3.85 3.32
N ASN A 62 -14.11 2.78 4.12
CA ASN A 62 -14.12 2.89 5.58
C ASN A 62 -12.74 3.35 6.08
N VAL A 63 -12.72 4.42 6.87
CA VAL A 63 -11.49 5.03 7.39
C VAL A 63 -10.84 4.15 8.46
N ASP A 64 -11.65 3.55 9.33
CA ASP A 64 -11.21 2.92 10.58
C ASP A 64 -11.00 1.42 10.48
N ASP A 65 -10.93 0.90 9.25
CA ASP A 65 -10.61 -0.50 9.01
C ASP A 65 -9.12 -0.79 9.23
N SER A 66 -8.82 -1.83 10.01
CA SER A 66 -7.47 -2.33 10.28
C SER A 66 -6.72 -2.84 9.02
N ASN A 67 -7.45 -3.17 7.97
CA ASN A 67 -6.93 -3.64 6.69
C ASN A 67 -6.36 -2.53 5.81
N ASN A 68 -6.49 -1.29 6.27
CA ASN A 68 -5.94 -0.13 5.58
C ASN A 68 -4.50 0.18 6.04
N TYR A 69 -3.96 -0.54 7.02
CA TYR A 69 -2.64 -0.28 7.60
C TYR A 69 -1.51 -1.01 6.88
N TRP A 70 -0.50 -0.22 6.50
CA TRP A 70 0.71 -0.69 5.84
C TRP A 70 1.95 -0.25 6.61
N ILE A 71 2.93 -1.13 6.74
CA ILE A 71 4.21 -0.85 7.40
C ILE A 71 5.23 -0.48 6.34
N VAL A 72 5.91 0.66 6.53
CA VAL A 72 7.00 1.08 5.67
C VAL A 72 8.26 0.29 6.00
N ARG A 73 8.84 -0.37 5.00
CA ARG A 73 10.02 -1.23 5.15
C ARG A 73 11.11 -0.83 4.16
N PRO A 74 12.40 -0.98 4.52
CA PRO A 74 13.49 -0.80 3.58
C PRO A 74 13.47 -1.91 2.52
N VAL A 75 14.07 -1.65 1.37
CA VAL A 75 14.42 -2.72 0.42
C VAL A 75 15.48 -3.66 1.04
N PRO A 76 15.54 -4.94 0.63
CA PRO A 76 16.59 -5.85 1.07
C PRO A 76 17.99 -5.29 0.80
N ASP A 77 18.98 -5.81 1.51
CA ASP A 77 20.41 -5.54 1.25
C ASP A 77 20.79 -4.05 1.35
N THR A 78 20.15 -3.34 2.28
CA THR A 78 20.51 -1.97 2.67
C THR A 78 20.88 -1.91 4.15
N ASN A 79 21.67 -0.90 4.52
CA ASN A 79 22.00 -0.63 5.93
C ASN A 79 20.91 0.16 6.68
N ALA A 80 19.72 0.28 6.08
CA ALA A 80 18.61 1.02 6.65
C ALA A 80 17.98 0.26 7.82
N GLN A 81 17.76 0.98 8.93
CA GLN A 81 17.24 0.44 10.17
C GLN A 81 15.85 1.00 10.49
N GLN A 82 15.13 0.29 11.36
CA GLN A 82 13.86 0.79 11.89
C GLN A 82 14.10 2.10 12.65
N GLY A 83 13.28 3.10 12.39
CA GLY A 83 13.43 4.45 12.95
C GLY A 83 14.21 5.42 12.06
N ASP A 84 14.95 4.95 11.05
CA ASP A 84 15.64 5.86 10.14
C ASP A 84 14.62 6.69 9.35
N THR A 85 14.91 7.98 9.23
CA THR A 85 14.10 8.94 8.47
C THR A 85 14.19 8.66 6.98
N ILE A 86 13.04 8.71 6.30
CA ILE A 86 12.95 8.49 4.86
C ILE A 86 12.95 9.85 4.14
N LYS A 87 13.83 10.01 3.14
CA LYS A 87 13.97 11.23 2.31
C LYS A 87 13.21 11.10 1.00
N GLY A 88 12.63 12.20 0.51
CA GLY A 88 11.79 12.21 -0.71
C GLY A 88 12.42 11.43 -1.86
N GLY A 89 11.64 10.59 -2.56
CA GLY A 89 12.14 9.78 -3.67
C GLY A 89 12.88 8.49 -3.26
N THR A 90 13.01 8.19 -1.96
CA THR A 90 13.56 6.88 -1.51
C THR A 90 12.64 5.74 -1.92
N ILE A 91 13.22 4.66 -2.44
CA ILE A 91 12.49 3.44 -2.75
C ILE A 91 12.20 2.68 -1.46
N ILE A 92 10.93 2.34 -1.24
CA ILE A 92 10.46 1.61 -0.07
C ILE A 92 9.66 0.37 -0.47
N ARG A 93 9.49 -0.55 0.49
CA ARG A 93 8.51 -1.63 0.41
C ARG A 93 7.38 -1.38 1.40
N LEU A 94 6.17 -1.83 1.03
CA LEU A 94 5.01 -1.78 1.91
C LEU A 94 4.58 -3.19 2.26
N GLN A 95 4.47 -3.45 3.57
CA GLN A 95 3.96 -4.72 4.09
C GLN A 95 2.58 -4.49 4.70
N HIS A 96 1.59 -5.28 4.30
CA HIS A 96 0.27 -5.20 4.90
C HIS A 96 0.34 -5.65 6.36
N MET A 97 -0.20 -4.85 7.29
CA MET A 97 0.00 -5.06 8.73
C MET A 97 -0.59 -6.40 9.20
N ARG A 98 -1.79 -6.74 8.75
CA ARG A 98 -2.50 -7.94 9.23
C ARG A 98 -1.98 -9.23 8.59
N THR A 99 -1.85 -9.24 7.26
CA THR A 99 -1.52 -10.47 6.51
C THR A 99 -0.01 -10.69 6.36
N ARG A 100 0.80 -9.67 6.68
CA ARG A 100 2.27 -9.65 6.51
C ARG A 100 2.77 -9.88 5.08
N LYS A 101 1.86 -9.90 4.10
CA LYS A 101 2.21 -9.96 2.68
C LYS A 101 2.71 -8.61 2.19
N TRP A 102 3.49 -8.65 1.13
CA TRP A 102 4.05 -7.48 0.48
C TRP A 102 3.08 -6.93 -0.55
N LEU A 103 3.01 -5.60 -0.65
CA LEU A 103 2.39 -4.98 -1.81
C LEU A 103 3.23 -5.34 -3.04
N HIS A 104 2.59 -5.97 -4.01
CA HIS A 104 3.27 -6.51 -5.17
C HIS A 104 2.47 -6.22 -6.44
N SER A 105 3.19 -6.04 -7.53
CA SER A 105 2.65 -5.89 -8.88
C SER A 105 3.54 -6.71 -9.81
N HIS A 106 2.93 -7.38 -10.76
CA HIS A 106 3.61 -8.11 -11.83
C HIS A 106 2.80 -7.97 -13.11
N LEU A 107 3.44 -8.19 -14.26
CA LEU A 107 2.74 -8.28 -15.54
C LEU A 107 1.96 -9.60 -15.54
N LEU A 108 0.63 -9.51 -15.60
CA LEU A 108 -0.24 -10.66 -15.83
C LEU A 108 -0.58 -10.72 -17.31
N ASN A 109 0.06 -11.64 -18.04
CA ASN A 109 -0.40 -12.04 -19.36
C ASN A 109 -1.56 -13.02 -19.19
N VAL A 110 -2.74 -12.51 -18.87
CA VAL A 110 -3.97 -13.30 -18.95
C VAL A 110 -4.45 -13.31 -20.39
N SER A 111 -4.36 -14.47 -21.04
CA SER A 111 -5.10 -14.71 -22.29
C SER A 111 -6.59 -14.69 -21.93
N LEU A 112 -7.34 -13.73 -22.44
CA LEU A 112 -8.77 -13.57 -22.15
C LEU A 112 -9.55 -14.70 -22.84
N THR A 113 -9.65 -15.88 -22.21
CA THR A 113 -10.76 -16.77 -22.48
C THR A 113 -11.97 -16.27 -21.69
N MET A 114 -12.79 -15.44 -22.34
CA MET A 114 -14.13 -15.16 -21.84
C MET A 114 -14.89 -16.47 -21.73
N MET A 115 -15.14 -16.94 -20.50
CA MET A 115 -16.17 -17.96 -20.31
C MET A 115 -17.52 -17.24 -20.35
N PRO A 116 -18.46 -17.67 -21.21
CA PRO A 116 -19.79 -17.09 -21.27
C PRO A 116 -20.51 -17.35 -19.95
N ILE A 117 -21.10 -16.29 -19.38
CA ILE A 117 -22.02 -16.39 -18.25
C ILE A 117 -23.31 -16.95 -18.85
N GLY A 118 -23.66 -18.19 -18.52
CA GLY A 118 -24.99 -18.74 -18.81
C GLY A 118 -26.04 -18.03 -17.96
N PHE A 119 -27.10 -17.56 -18.62
CA PHE A 119 -28.34 -17.15 -17.98
C PHE A 119 -29.15 -18.39 -17.53
#